data_AF-A0A9E1UVH0-F1
#
_entry.id   AF-A0A9E1UVH0-F1
#
_cell.length_a   1.000
_cell.length_b   1.000
_cell.length_c   1.000
_cell.angle_alpha   90.00
_cell.angle_beta   90.00
_cell.angle_gamma   90.00
#
_symmetry.space_group_name_H-M   'P 1'
#
loop_
_entity.id
_entity.type
_entity.pdbx_description
1 polymer ?
#
loop_
_entity_poly.entity_id
_entity_poly.type
_entity_poly.pdbx_seq_one_letter_code
_entity_poly.pdbx_strand_id
1 'polypeptide(L)'
;AVHTFSHLSASIVLSRKRASEGLYPAIDPLQSSSKMATPGIVGDRHCRLAQEIRRTLAQYAELRDIIAMLGLEQLSSEDRNVVARARRLERFLTQPFFTTEQFTGMQGKLVSLDDALDGCERILHDEFKDYPESALYMIGAIDEAKAKLKPTPATPSKPAAEAPPVPKPNVEDVPESHES
;
A
#
# COMPACT_ATOMS: atom_id res chain seq x y z
N ALA A 1 -14.36 3.75 -22.87
CA ALA A 1 -13.41 4.20 -21.82
C ALA A 1 -12.16 4.91 -22.38
N VAL A 2 -11.76 4.72 -23.64
CA VAL A 2 -10.48 5.25 -24.19
C VAL A 2 -10.44 6.79 -24.31
N HIS A 3 -11.58 7.47 -24.47
CA HIS A 3 -11.64 8.93 -24.65
C HIS A 3 -11.43 9.75 -23.37
N THR A 4 -11.61 9.19 -22.18
CA THR A 4 -11.42 9.94 -20.93
C THR A 4 -9.95 10.02 -20.51
N PHE A 5 -9.15 8.99 -20.81
CA PHE A 5 -7.75 8.92 -20.40
C PHE A 5 -6.82 9.86 -21.17
N SER A 6 -7.15 10.21 -22.42
CA SER A 6 -6.32 11.14 -23.23
C SER A 6 -6.19 12.52 -22.60
N HIS A 7 -7.24 12.98 -21.91
CA HIS A 7 -7.30 14.29 -21.24
C HIS A 7 -6.72 14.30 -19.82
N LEU A 8 -6.38 13.14 -19.25
CA LEU A 8 -5.81 13.07 -17.92
C LEU A 8 -4.29 13.32 -17.96
N SER A 9 -3.81 14.17 -17.06
CA SER A 9 -2.36 14.39 -16.84
C SER A 9 -1.75 13.32 -15.94
N ALA A 10 -2.57 12.69 -15.10
CA ALA A 10 -2.20 11.56 -14.26
C ALA A 10 -3.39 10.60 -14.09
N SER A 11 -3.10 9.31 -13.93
CA SER A 11 -4.07 8.26 -13.66
C SER A 11 -3.55 7.39 -12.53
N ILE A 12 -4.35 7.28 -11.47
CA ILE A 12 -4.08 6.43 -10.31
C ILE A 12 -5.07 5.27 -10.35
N VAL A 13 -4.54 4.06 -10.50
CA VAL A 13 -5.34 2.83 -10.58
C VAL A 13 -5.39 2.19 -9.20
N LEU A 14 -6.59 1.88 -8.72
CA LEU A 14 -6.80 1.16 -7.46
C LEU A 14 -7.08 -0.32 -7.74
N SER A 15 -6.43 -1.21 -7.00
CA SER A 15 -6.46 -2.66 -7.20
C SER A 15 -7.13 -3.39 -6.04
N ARG A 16 -8.17 -4.17 -6.34
CA ARG A 16 -8.81 -5.06 -5.35
C ARG A 16 -7.83 -6.09 -4.79
N LYS A 17 -6.91 -6.58 -5.62
CA LYS A 17 -5.88 -7.56 -5.23
C LYS A 17 -4.98 -6.99 -4.12
N ARG A 18 -4.52 -5.75 -4.28
CA ARG A 18 -3.73 -5.05 -3.25
C ARG A 18 -4.52 -4.81 -1.97
N ALA A 19 -5.79 -4.41 -2.08
CA ALA A 19 -6.66 -4.25 -0.92
C ALA A 19 -6.85 -5.58 -0.15
N SER A 20 -6.99 -6.71 -0.84
CA SER A 20 -7.09 -8.04 -0.21
C SER A 20 -5.80 -8.49 0.48
N GLU A 21 -4.65 -7.98 0.05
CA GLU A 21 -3.34 -8.19 0.69
C GLU A 21 -3.11 -7.24 1.90
N GLY A 22 -4.08 -6.36 2.19
CA GLY A 22 -4.01 -5.37 3.27
C GLY A 22 -3.14 -4.16 2.94
N LEU A 23 -2.77 -3.95 1.68
CA LEU A 23 -1.94 -2.83 1.26
C LEU A 23 -2.81 -1.59 1.01
N TYR A 24 -2.74 -0.60 1.91
CA TYR A 24 -3.45 0.68 1.79
C TYR A 24 -2.48 1.88 1.75
N PRO A 25 -2.67 2.83 0.83
CA PRO A 25 -3.70 2.85 -0.21
C PRO A 25 -3.46 1.76 -1.28
N ALA A 26 -4.55 1.18 -1.80
CA ALA A 26 -4.51 0.04 -2.72
C ALA A 26 -4.13 0.44 -4.16
N ILE A 27 -3.15 1.33 -4.32
CA ILE A 27 -2.68 1.83 -5.62
C ILE A 27 -1.86 0.76 -6.32
N ASP A 28 -2.11 0.54 -7.61
CA ASP A 28 -1.26 -0.27 -8.47
C ASP A 28 -0.20 0.62 -9.17
N PRO A 29 1.09 0.52 -8.80
CA PRO A 29 2.15 1.38 -9.32
C PRO A 29 2.54 1.05 -10.76
N LEU A 30 2.25 -0.17 -11.24
CA LEU A 30 2.56 -0.58 -12.61
C LEU A 30 1.49 -0.09 -13.59
N GLN A 31 0.23 -0.06 -13.15
CA GLN A 31 -0.90 0.44 -13.93
C GLN A 31 -1.13 1.95 -13.80
N SER A 32 -0.61 2.57 -12.73
CA SER A 32 -0.68 4.03 -12.55
C SER A 32 0.38 4.76 -13.39
N SER A 33 0.05 5.96 -13.85
CA SER A 33 0.94 6.78 -14.68
C SER A 33 0.70 8.28 -14.52
N SER A 34 1.72 9.07 -14.84
CA SER A 34 1.64 10.54 -14.85
C SER A 34 2.52 11.10 -15.97
N LYS A 35 1.98 12.05 -16.76
CA LYS A 35 2.73 12.79 -17.78
C LYS A 35 3.78 13.72 -17.14
N MET A 36 3.64 14.02 -15.86
CA MET A 36 4.57 14.85 -15.10
C MET A 36 5.79 14.09 -14.58
N ALA A 37 5.82 12.75 -14.69
CA ALA A 37 6.93 11.93 -14.21
C ALA A 37 8.14 11.96 -15.17
N THR A 38 8.54 13.16 -15.60
CA THR A 38 9.69 13.40 -16.47
C THR A 38 10.76 14.21 -15.73
N PRO A 39 12.05 14.03 -16.06
CA PRO A 39 13.13 14.66 -15.29
C PRO A 39 13.05 16.20 -15.27
N GLY A 40 12.57 16.81 -16.35
CA GLY A 40 12.40 18.27 -16.42
C GLY A 40 11.32 18.84 -15.50
N ILE A 41 10.44 18.01 -14.93
CA ILE A 41 9.36 18.44 -14.02
C ILE A 41 9.65 18.01 -12.58
N VAL A 42 9.97 16.73 -12.37
CA VAL A 42 10.17 16.17 -11.01
C VAL A 42 11.64 16.12 -10.56
N GLY A 43 12.57 16.41 -11.46
CA GLY A 43 14.01 16.26 -11.24
C GLY A 43 14.53 14.85 -11.54
N ASP A 44 15.83 14.76 -11.80
CA ASP A 44 16.51 13.52 -12.19
C ASP A 44 16.41 12.44 -11.10
N ARG A 45 16.64 12.82 -9.83
CA ARG A 45 16.60 11.90 -8.68
C ARG A 45 15.25 11.20 -8.58
N HIS A 46 14.17 11.96 -8.59
CA HIS A 46 12.81 11.40 -8.49
C HIS A 46 12.48 10.54 -9.71
N CYS A 47 12.75 11.02 -10.93
CA CYS A 47 12.44 10.27 -12.14
C CYS A 47 13.18 8.92 -12.19
N ARG A 48 14.48 8.92 -11.84
CA ARG A 48 15.29 7.70 -11.79
C ARG A 48 14.78 6.72 -10.72
N LEU A 49 14.55 7.18 -9.50
CA LEU A 49 14.02 6.33 -8.43
C LEU A 49 12.66 5.72 -8.82
N ALA A 50 11.76 6.51 -9.40
CA ALA A 50 10.47 6.01 -9.86
C ALA A 50 10.61 4.90 -10.94
N GLN A 51 11.57 5.04 -11.86
CA GLN A 51 11.85 4.02 -12.87
C GLN A 51 12.43 2.74 -12.24
N GLU A 52 13.38 2.87 -11.30
CA GLU A 52 13.99 1.74 -10.61
C GLU A 52 12.97 0.97 -9.75
N ILE A 53 12.08 1.67 -9.04
CA ILE A 53 10.97 1.06 -8.29
C ILE A 53 10.05 0.29 -9.24
N ARG A 54 9.62 0.92 -10.35
CA ARG A 54 8.75 0.26 -11.34
C ARG A 54 9.39 -0.99 -11.93
N ARG A 55 10.69 -0.94 -12.26
CA ARG A 55 11.44 -2.10 -12.77
C ARG A 55 11.47 -3.24 -11.75
N THR A 56 11.79 -2.93 -10.49
CA THR A 56 11.85 -3.91 -9.39
C THR A 56 10.48 -4.57 -9.18
N LEU A 57 9.39 -3.78 -9.19
CA LEU A 57 8.04 -4.30 -9.03
C LEU A 57 7.56 -5.11 -10.26
N ALA A 58 7.98 -4.73 -11.47
CA ALA A 58 7.66 -5.49 -12.68
C ALA A 58 8.35 -6.87 -12.67
N GLN A 59 9.63 -6.93 -12.33
CA GLN A 59 10.36 -8.20 -12.16
C GLN A 59 9.71 -9.09 -11.10
N TYR A 60 9.32 -8.51 -9.96
CA TYR A 60 8.58 -9.25 -8.95
C TYR A 60 7.23 -9.78 -9.47
N ALA A 61 6.50 -9.01 -10.27
CA ALA A 61 5.24 -9.46 -10.86
C ALA A 61 5.42 -10.66 -11.80
N GLU A 62 6.50 -10.69 -12.60
CA GLU A 62 6.86 -11.82 -13.46
C GLU A 62 7.22 -13.07 -12.64
N LEU A 63 7.97 -12.88 -11.54
CA LEU A 63 8.38 -13.98 -10.65
C LEU A 63 7.22 -14.51 -9.79
N ARG A 64 6.16 -13.73 -9.59
CA ARG A 64 5.05 -14.07 -8.69
C ARG A 64 4.33 -15.36 -9.10
N ASP A 65 4.12 -15.57 -10.39
CA ASP A 65 3.43 -16.77 -10.89
C ASP A 65 4.31 -18.02 -10.72
N ILE A 66 5.62 -17.88 -10.93
CA ILE A 66 6.60 -18.94 -10.66
C ILE A 66 6.60 -19.30 -9.17
N ILE A 67 6.63 -18.31 -8.28
CA ILE A 67 6.58 -18.52 -6.82
C ILE A 67 5.29 -19.24 -6.42
N ALA A 68 4.15 -18.87 -7.02
CA ALA A 68 2.86 -19.49 -6.71
C ALA A 68 2.80 -20.96 -7.14
N MET A 69 3.50 -21.35 -8.22
CA MET A 69 3.52 -22.72 -8.73
C MET A 69 4.60 -23.59 -8.09
N LEU A 70 5.83 -23.07 -7.94
CA LEU A 70 7.02 -23.84 -7.59
C LEU A 70 7.54 -23.56 -6.17
N GLY A 71 7.11 -22.46 -5.55
CA GLY A 71 7.63 -21.97 -4.28
C GLY A 71 8.85 -21.06 -4.42
N LEU A 72 9.16 -20.34 -3.35
CA LEU A 72 10.23 -19.31 -3.34
C LEU A 72 11.65 -19.92 -3.37
N GLU A 73 11.81 -21.15 -2.88
CA GLU A 73 13.10 -21.86 -2.82
C GLU A 73 13.68 -22.20 -4.21
N GLN A 74 12.85 -22.19 -5.25
CA GLN A 74 13.25 -22.54 -6.62
C GLN A 74 13.84 -21.36 -7.41
N LEU A 75 13.81 -20.17 -6.82
CA LEU A 75 14.37 -18.97 -7.45
C LEU A 75 15.89 -18.91 -7.27
N SER A 76 16.56 -18.28 -8.25
CA SER A 76 17.97 -17.95 -8.11
C SER A 76 18.20 -17.02 -6.91
N SER A 77 19.42 -17.01 -6.36
CA SER A 77 19.72 -16.12 -5.23
C SER A 77 19.48 -14.64 -5.54
N GLU A 78 19.70 -14.22 -6.79
CA GLU A 78 19.44 -12.87 -7.29
C GLU A 78 17.94 -12.57 -7.35
N ASP A 79 17.14 -13.48 -7.91
CA ASP A 79 15.69 -13.34 -7.99
C ASP A 79 15.05 -13.26 -6.60
N ARG A 80 15.52 -14.06 -5.65
CA ARG A 80 15.07 -13.97 -4.25
C ARG A 80 15.35 -12.60 -3.65
N ASN A 81 16.49 -12.00 -3.97
CA ASN A 81 16.82 -10.65 -3.50
C ASN A 81 15.88 -9.61 -4.13
N VAL A 82 15.59 -9.72 -5.42
CA VAL A 82 14.62 -8.86 -6.12
C VAL A 82 13.24 -8.98 -5.49
N VAL A 83 12.76 -10.20 -5.23
CA VAL A 83 11.48 -10.46 -4.55
C VAL A 83 11.45 -9.83 -3.16
N ALA A 84 12.51 -10.01 -2.37
CA ALA A 84 12.60 -9.45 -1.03
C ALA A 84 12.57 -7.91 -1.05
N ARG A 85 13.33 -7.29 -1.97
CA ARG A 85 13.33 -5.83 -2.16
C ARG A 85 11.97 -5.32 -2.61
N ALA A 86 11.34 -5.99 -3.57
CA ALA A 86 10.01 -5.64 -4.05
C ALA A 86 8.95 -5.69 -2.94
N ARG A 87 8.91 -6.77 -2.14
CA ARG A 87 7.98 -6.88 -1.02
C ARG A 87 8.18 -5.79 0.02
N ARG A 88 9.43 -5.43 0.33
CA ARG A 88 9.75 -4.30 1.21
C ARG A 88 9.25 -2.97 0.66
N LEU A 89 9.44 -2.71 -0.64
CA LEU A 89 8.88 -1.54 -1.31
C LEU A 89 7.35 -1.53 -1.25
N GLU A 90 6.68 -2.66 -1.53
CA GLU A 90 5.21 -2.74 -1.46
C GLU A 90 4.68 -2.41 -0.07
N ARG A 91 5.36 -2.87 0.99
CA ARG A 91 5.00 -2.55 2.37
C ARG A 91 5.29 -1.08 2.69
N PHE A 92 6.45 -0.56 2.29
CA PHE A 92 6.82 0.84 2.54
C PHE A 92 5.89 1.84 1.86
N LEU A 93 5.34 1.50 0.69
CA LEU A 93 4.35 2.32 -0.01
C LEU A 93 2.96 2.34 0.67
N THR A 94 2.78 1.62 1.77
CA THR A 94 1.57 1.73 2.60
C THR A 94 1.69 2.84 3.63
N GLN A 95 0.58 3.53 3.90
CA GLN A 95 0.58 4.69 4.79
C GLN A 95 -0.71 4.74 5.62
N PRO A 96 -0.63 4.97 6.95
CA PRO A 96 -1.80 5.20 7.77
C PRO A 96 -2.40 6.58 7.46
N PHE A 97 -3.72 6.62 7.21
CA PHE A 97 -4.43 7.87 6.89
C PHE A 97 -5.12 8.45 8.11
N PHE A 98 -5.10 9.78 8.22
CA PHE A 98 -5.81 10.52 9.28
C PHE A 98 -7.32 10.21 9.30
N THR A 99 -7.92 9.95 8.14
CA THR A 99 -9.35 9.64 8.02
C THR A 99 -9.71 8.23 8.48
N THR A 100 -8.73 7.31 8.57
CA THR A 100 -8.96 5.91 8.93
C THR A 100 -8.45 5.56 10.33
N GLU A 101 -7.96 6.53 11.09
CA GLU A 101 -7.43 6.32 12.46
C GLU A 101 -8.44 5.63 13.37
N GLN A 102 -9.71 6.04 13.32
CA GLN A 102 -10.78 5.49 14.15
C GLN A 102 -11.06 4.01 13.88
N PHE A 103 -10.79 3.54 12.66
CA PHE A 103 -11.04 2.15 12.25
C PHE A 103 -9.80 1.27 12.40
N THR A 104 -8.61 1.86 12.20
CA THR A 104 -7.34 1.13 12.19
C THR A 104 -6.62 1.15 13.53
N GLY A 105 -6.92 2.12 14.40
CA GLY A 105 -6.18 2.36 15.65
C GLY A 105 -4.76 2.88 15.44
N MET A 106 -4.35 3.16 14.20
CA MET A 106 -3.05 3.69 13.85
C MET A 106 -3.17 5.20 13.62
N GLN A 107 -2.28 5.98 14.23
CA GLN A 107 -2.20 7.42 13.96
C GLN A 107 -1.79 7.67 12.50
N GLY A 108 -2.51 8.57 11.85
CA GLY A 108 -2.27 9.02 10.50
C GLY A 108 -0.94 9.74 10.41
N LYS A 109 -0.28 9.58 9.27
CA LYS A 109 1.03 10.15 9.03
C LYS A 109 1.03 10.95 7.75
N LEU A 110 1.76 12.05 7.76
CA LEU A 110 2.07 12.83 6.56
C LEU A 110 3.55 12.64 6.26
N VAL A 111 3.86 12.25 5.03
CA VAL A 111 5.24 11.97 4.58
C VAL A 111 5.62 13.05 3.58
N SER A 112 6.79 13.69 3.79
CA SER A 112 7.30 14.66 2.83
C SER A 112 7.78 13.97 1.56
N LEU A 113 7.91 14.71 0.46
CA LEU A 113 8.46 14.16 -0.78
C LEU A 113 9.88 13.63 -0.57
N ASP A 114 10.71 14.38 0.15
CA ASP A 114 12.11 14.02 0.38
C ASP A 114 12.24 12.75 1.22
N ASP A 115 11.43 12.60 2.27
CA ASP A 115 11.41 11.38 3.10
C ASP A 115 10.94 10.16 2.32
N ALA A 116 9.95 10.32 1.43
CA ALA A 116 9.47 9.24 0.58
C ALA A 116 10.55 8.79 -0.43
N LEU A 117 11.25 9.75 -1.04
CA LEU A 117 12.35 9.47 -1.97
C LEU A 117 13.54 8.82 -1.24
N ASP A 118 13.95 9.34 -0.09
CA ASP A 118 15.02 8.77 0.74
C ASP A 118 14.70 7.33 1.15
N GLY A 119 13.47 7.08 1.64
CA GLY A 119 13.04 5.75 2.02
C GLY A 119 13.08 4.74 0.87
N CYS A 120 12.59 5.15 -0.31
CA CYS A 120 12.63 4.28 -1.49
C CYS A 120 14.08 4.00 -1.93
N GLU A 121 14.94 5.01 -1.95
CA GLU A 121 16.34 4.91 -2.33
C GLU A 121 17.11 3.96 -1.39
N ARG A 122 16.92 4.08 -0.07
CA ARG A 122 17.56 3.23 0.92
C ARG A 122 17.08 1.78 0.87
N ILE A 123 15.81 1.55 0.55
CA ILE A 123 15.30 0.19 0.31
C ILE A 123 15.89 -0.39 -0.98
N LEU A 124 16.00 0.43 -2.05
CA LEU A 124 16.61 -0.02 -3.31
C LEU A 124 18.08 -0.39 -3.16
N HIS A 125 18.81 0.30 -2.27
CA HIS A 125 20.20 0.00 -1.91
C HIS A 125 20.37 -1.09 -0.85
N ASP A 126 19.30 -1.84 -0.54
CA ASP A 126 19.31 -2.98 0.36
C ASP A 126 19.73 -2.66 1.82
N GLU A 127 19.61 -1.41 2.27
CA GLU A 127 19.93 -1.01 3.66
C GLU A 127 19.04 -1.74 4.68
N PHE A 128 17.82 -2.09 4.29
CA PHE A 128 16.83 -2.77 5.12
C PHE A 128 16.73 -4.29 4.84
N LYS A 129 17.75 -4.89 4.22
CA LYS A 129 17.74 -6.32 3.84
C LYS A 129 17.58 -7.30 5.02
N ASP A 130 18.02 -6.89 6.21
CA ASP A 130 17.96 -7.72 7.42
C ASP A 130 16.69 -7.43 8.25
N TYR A 131 15.86 -6.49 7.79
CA TYR A 131 14.64 -6.10 8.47
C TYR A 131 13.49 -7.00 7.98
N PRO A 132 12.59 -7.41 8.89
CA PRO A 132 11.38 -8.10 8.48
C PRO A 132 10.48 -7.16 7.68
N GLU A 133 9.79 -7.69 6.66
CA GLU A 133 8.89 -6.91 5.79
C GLU A 133 7.80 -6.16 6.59
N SER A 134 7.38 -6.72 7.72
CA SER A 134 6.39 -6.11 8.63
C SER A 134 6.86 -4.81 9.28
N ALA A 135 8.18 -4.59 9.43
CA ALA A 135 8.72 -3.35 9.97
C ALA A 135 8.46 -2.14 9.06
N LEU A 136 8.31 -2.39 7.75
CA LEU A 136 8.06 -1.38 6.72
C LEU A 136 6.56 -1.17 6.45
N TYR A 137 5.68 -1.92 7.10
CA TYR A 137 4.24 -1.83 6.89
C TYR A 137 3.62 -0.70 7.71
N MET A 138 2.77 0.13 7.09
CA MET A 138 2.03 1.24 7.72
C MET A 138 2.96 2.13 8.55
N ILE A 139 4.00 2.65 7.91
CA ILE A 139 4.90 3.64 8.48
C ILE A 139 4.85 4.94 7.69
N GLY A 140 5.39 6.01 8.26
CA GLY A 140 5.60 7.27 7.56
C GLY A 140 7.00 7.31 6.96
N ALA A 141 7.91 8.02 7.62
CA ALA A 141 9.31 8.05 7.24
C ALA A 141 10.01 6.70 7.48
N ILE A 142 11.02 6.42 6.66
CA ILE A 142 11.74 5.13 6.67
C ILE A 142 12.42 4.81 8.01
N ASP A 143 12.85 5.83 8.76
CA ASP A 143 13.54 5.64 10.04
C ASP A 143 12.63 5.04 11.12
N GLU A 144 11.31 5.12 10.96
CA GLU A 144 10.36 4.46 11.86
C GLU A 144 10.48 2.93 11.81
N ALA A 145 10.98 2.36 10.70
CA ALA A 145 11.22 0.93 10.58
C ALA A 145 12.21 0.42 11.65
N LYS A 146 13.17 1.25 12.06
CA LYS A 146 14.14 0.94 13.12
C LYS A 146 13.47 0.89 14.50
N ALA A 147 12.49 1.75 14.73
CA ALA A 147 11.75 1.78 16.00
C ALA A 147 10.85 0.55 16.16
N LYS A 148 10.22 0.07 15.08
CA LYS A 148 9.38 -1.14 15.07
C LYS A 148 10.14 -2.44 15.32
N LEU A 149 11.46 -2.46 15.20
CA LEU A 149 12.29 -3.64 15.49
C LEU A 149 12.48 -3.88 17.00
N LYS A 150 12.34 -2.84 17.82
CA LYS A 150 12.33 -2.99 19.26
C LYS A 150 10.94 -3.51 19.66
N PRO A 151 10.84 -4.60 20.45
CA PRO A 151 9.55 -5.07 20.91
C PRO A 151 8.92 -4.00 21.82
N THR A 152 8.03 -3.19 21.27
CA THR A 152 7.19 -2.30 22.06
C THR A 152 6.19 -3.15 22.83
N PRO A 153 6.10 -3.06 24.16
CA PRO A 153 5.03 -3.72 24.91
C PRO A 153 3.69 -3.16 24.41
N ALA A 154 2.77 -4.08 24.12
CA ALA A 154 1.45 -3.79 23.58
C ALA A 154 0.76 -2.65 24.35
N THR A 155 0.42 -1.57 23.64
CA THR A 155 -0.54 -0.59 24.13
C THR A 155 -1.89 -1.32 24.28
N PRO A 156 -2.57 -1.25 25.44
CA PRO A 156 -3.80 -2.00 25.66
C PRO A 156 -4.93 -1.42 24.80
N SER A 157 -5.29 -2.11 23.73
CA SER A 157 -6.54 -1.87 23.00
C SER A 157 -7.70 -2.36 23.87
N LYS A 158 -8.57 -1.41 24.26
CA LYS A 158 -9.86 -1.70 24.91
C LYS A 158 -10.68 -2.71 24.06
N PRO A 159 -11.51 -3.58 24.68
CA PRO A 159 -12.23 -4.60 23.94
C PRO A 159 -13.26 -3.99 23.00
N ALA A 160 -13.34 -4.56 21.79
CA ALA A 160 -14.28 -4.20 20.74
C ALA A 160 -15.72 -4.29 21.24
N ALA A 161 -16.43 -3.15 21.24
CA ALA A 161 -17.87 -3.12 21.34
C ALA A 161 -18.47 -3.48 19.97
N GLU A 162 -19.21 -4.59 20.00
CA GLU A 162 -20.24 -5.09 19.10
C GLU A 162 -20.75 -4.08 18.04
N ALA A 163 -20.61 -4.45 16.77
CA ALA A 163 -21.15 -3.70 15.65
C ALA A 163 -22.70 -3.68 15.70
N PRO A 164 -23.36 -2.52 15.51
CA PRO A 164 -24.82 -2.47 15.48
C PRO A 164 -25.36 -3.13 14.19
N PRO A 165 -26.50 -3.83 14.24
CA PRO A 165 -27.04 -4.54 13.10
C PRO A 165 -27.62 -3.56 12.06
N VAL A 166 -27.33 -3.84 10.80
CA VAL A 166 -27.87 -3.10 9.64
C VAL A 166 -29.40 -3.31 9.58
N PRO A 167 -30.22 -2.24 9.54
CA PRO A 167 -31.66 -2.40 9.44
C PRO A 167 -32.06 -2.82 8.01
N LYS A 168 -32.83 -3.91 7.90
CA LYS A 168 -33.49 -4.31 6.65
C LYS A 168 -34.74 -3.43 6.41
N PRO A 169 -35.08 -3.08 5.17
CA PRO A 169 -36.31 -2.33 4.89
C PRO A 169 -37.50 -3.29 4.94
N ASN A 170 -38.45 -3.05 5.86
CA ASN A 170 -39.75 -3.72 5.83
C ASN A 170 -40.72 -2.90 4.97
N VAL A 171 -41.29 -3.59 3.99
CA VAL A 171 -42.46 -3.19 3.20
C VAL A 171 -43.70 -3.67 3.99
N GLU A 172 -44.83 -2.95 3.85
CA GLU A 172 -46.17 -3.21 4.42
C GLU A 172 -46.43 -2.65 5.84
N ASP A 173 -47.24 -1.58 5.92
CA ASP A 173 -48.65 -1.73 6.29
C ASP A 173 -49.46 -0.44 6.04
N VAL A 174 -50.59 -0.60 5.34
CA VAL A 174 -51.61 0.40 5.01
C VAL A 174 -52.59 0.46 6.19
N PRO A 175 -53.05 1.64 6.67
CA PRO A 175 -54.06 1.67 7.71
C PRO A 175 -55.47 1.65 7.10
N GLU A 176 -56.20 0.54 7.29
CA GLU A 176 -57.66 0.49 7.16
C GLU A 176 -58.31 0.57 8.55
N SER A 177 -59.18 1.58 8.70
CA SER A 177 -60.44 1.67 9.48
C SER A 177 -60.60 1.00 10.85
N HIS A 178 -61.05 1.80 11.84
CA HIS A 178 -62.27 1.65 12.68
C HIS A 178 -62.12 2.57 13.92
N GLU A 179 -62.89 3.66 14.05
CA GLU A 179 -64.22 3.73 14.69
C GLU A 179 -64.15 4.00 16.20
N SER A 180 -64.40 5.26 16.59
CA SER A 180 -65.23 5.74 17.72
C SER A 180 -65.25 7.26 17.74
#